data_AF-A0A0D3KCH6-F1
#
_entry.id   AF-A0A0D3KCH6-F1
#
_cell.length_a   1.000
_cell.length_b   1.000
_cell.length_c   1.000
_cell.angle_alpha   90.00
_cell.angle_beta   90.00
_cell.angle_gamma   90.00
#
_symmetry.space_group_name_H-M   'P 1'
#
loop_
_entity.id
_entity.type
_entity.pdbx_description
1 polymer ?
#
loop_
_entity_poly.entity_id
_entity_poly.type
_entity_poly.pdbx_seq_one_letter_code
_entity_poly.pdbx_strand_id
1 'polypeptide(L)'
;MEAPGGFAPMPAALKQAATEQLEYHMFVGLFPEIHRAWLTIDHMLFLWDYNHPSGSFYQYDGLEQTIINAALVPCKPGVFAAEATPRHLLLLSTPSEVVVLAVYPTGPAGSRDGGAREGRGEGGVRSPRGGTAVGAEDSTIDIHETGFAVPSDGDSAGLAGLAGARQFRVNFVAMAHTPCGRVFMAGADGFLHELQYGFSERWLGGSHRMCQKKNVSRKRDRAYNF
;
A
#
# COMPACT_ATOMS: atom_id res chain seq x y z
N MET A 1 -13.76 12.27 -32.78
CA MET A 1 -13.45 13.01 -31.55
C MET A 1 -12.08 12.52 -31.12
N GLU A 2 -11.02 13.18 -31.61
CA GLU A 2 -9.65 12.84 -31.19
C GLU A 2 -9.50 13.25 -29.72
N ALA A 3 -9.07 12.31 -28.88
CA ALA A 3 -8.56 12.69 -27.55
C ALA A 3 -7.33 13.57 -27.80
N PRO A 4 -7.24 14.79 -27.25
CA PRO A 4 -6.05 15.62 -27.41
C PRO A 4 -4.88 14.85 -26.77
N GLY A 5 -3.99 14.32 -27.62
CA GLY A 5 -2.86 13.52 -27.19
C GLY A 5 -1.84 14.39 -26.48
N GLY A 6 -1.91 14.44 -25.14
CA GLY A 6 -0.86 14.98 -24.29
C GLY A 6 0.24 13.94 -24.08
N PHE A 7 1.51 14.34 -24.18
CA PHE A 7 2.64 13.51 -23.80
C PHE A 7 3.08 13.89 -22.38
N ALA A 8 2.96 12.95 -21.43
CA ALA A 8 3.39 13.13 -20.05
C ALA A 8 4.62 12.27 -19.76
N PRO A 9 5.84 12.81 -19.88
CA PRO A 9 7.05 12.02 -19.67
C PRO A 9 7.26 11.71 -18.18
N MET A 10 7.92 10.58 -17.90
CA MET A 10 8.54 10.34 -16.60
C MET A 10 9.47 11.53 -16.23
N PRO A 11 9.43 12.03 -14.98
CA PRO A 11 10.33 13.08 -14.49
C PRO A 11 11.81 12.78 -14.81
N ALA A 12 12.57 13.80 -15.21
CA ALA A 12 13.97 13.65 -15.62
C ALA A 12 14.84 13.04 -14.51
N ALA A 13 14.60 13.41 -13.25
CA ALA A 13 15.29 12.85 -12.09
C ALA A 13 15.08 11.33 -11.96
N LEU A 14 13.87 10.84 -12.23
CA LEU A 14 13.58 9.40 -12.20
C LEU A 14 14.21 8.67 -13.38
N LYS A 15 14.21 9.27 -14.57
CA LYS A 15 14.93 8.72 -15.74
C LYS A 15 16.42 8.58 -15.46
N GLN A 16 17.02 9.59 -14.84
CA GLN A 16 18.44 9.57 -14.49
C GLN A 16 18.75 8.50 -13.44
N ALA A 17 17.98 8.45 -12.35
CA ALA A 17 18.12 7.42 -11.32
C ALA A 17 17.98 6.00 -11.90
N ALA A 18 17.04 5.81 -12.83
CA ALA A 18 16.86 4.55 -13.54
C ALA A 18 17.96 4.27 -14.59
N THR A 19 18.78 5.22 -15.00
CA THR A 19 19.81 4.96 -16.03
C THR A 19 21.20 4.75 -15.42
N GLU A 20 21.45 5.28 -14.22
CA GLU A 20 22.77 5.26 -13.57
C GLU A 20 23.10 3.95 -12.83
N GLN A 21 22.13 3.06 -12.60
CA GLN A 21 22.33 1.81 -11.87
C GLN A 21 22.16 0.57 -12.77
N LEU A 22 23.12 -0.36 -12.72
CA LEU A 22 23.26 -1.47 -13.69
C LEU A 22 22.40 -2.71 -13.41
N GLU A 23 21.81 -2.85 -12.22
CA GLU A 23 20.93 -3.98 -11.87
C GLU A 23 19.87 -3.54 -10.85
N TYR A 24 18.67 -3.18 -11.29
CA TYR A 24 17.50 -2.98 -10.43
C TYR A 24 16.32 -3.81 -10.93
N HIS A 25 15.34 -4.06 -10.06
CA HIS A 25 14.01 -4.49 -10.49
C HIS A 25 13.08 -3.29 -10.56
N MET A 26 12.62 -2.97 -11.77
CA MET A 26 11.63 -1.93 -12.01
C MET A 26 10.28 -2.51 -12.37
N PHE A 27 9.25 -2.01 -11.71
CA PHE A 27 7.87 -2.18 -12.11
C PHE A 27 7.26 -0.80 -12.34
N VAL A 28 6.33 -0.72 -13.29
CA VAL A 28 5.63 0.53 -13.61
C VAL A 28 4.15 0.26 -13.81
N GLY A 29 3.34 1.27 -13.56
CA GLY A 29 1.91 1.19 -13.83
C GLY A 29 1.21 2.52 -13.64
N LEU A 30 -0.11 2.46 -13.64
CA LEU A 30 -1.00 3.61 -13.50
C LEU A 30 -1.97 3.37 -12.35
N PHE A 31 -2.33 4.46 -11.68
CA PHE A 31 -3.48 4.58 -10.79
C PHE A 31 -4.38 5.69 -11.32
N PRO A 32 -5.23 5.39 -12.32
CA PRO A 32 -6.05 6.40 -12.96
C PRO A 32 -7.02 7.11 -12.01
N GLU A 33 -7.48 6.44 -10.96
CA GLU A 33 -8.43 6.96 -9.97
C GLU A 33 -7.88 8.16 -9.19
N ILE A 34 -6.56 8.31 -9.15
CA ILE A 34 -5.84 9.43 -8.51
C ILE A 34 -4.93 10.18 -9.49
N HIS A 35 -5.08 9.94 -10.80
CA HIS A 35 -4.25 10.54 -11.85
C HIS A 35 -2.74 10.37 -11.61
N ARG A 36 -2.31 9.18 -11.20
CA ARG A 36 -0.89 8.89 -10.97
C ARG A 36 -0.34 7.84 -11.90
N ALA A 37 0.87 8.07 -12.37
CA ALA A 37 1.74 7.00 -12.83
C ALA A 37 2.68 6.64 -11.69
N TRP A 38 3.11 5.39 -11.64
CA TRP A 38 4.02 4.91 -10.62
C TRP A 38 5.17 4.11 -11.20
N LEU A 39 6.30 4.15 -10.50
CA LEU A 39 7.53 3.43 -10.79
C LEU A 39 8.07 2.90 -9.47
N THR A 40 8.53 1.66 -9.45
CA THR A 40 9.38 1.16 -8.37
C THR A 40 10.82 1.05 -8.84
N ILE A 41 11.77 1.36 -7.96
CA ILE A 41 13.18 0.98 -8.10
C ILE A 41 13.53 0.23 -6.82
N ASP A 42 13.66 -1.09 -6.93
CA ASP A 42 13.79 -2.00 -5.80
C ASP A 42 12.70 -1.79 -4.74
N HIS A 43 13.04 -1.22 -3.60
CA HIS A 43 12.15 -1.02 -2.44
C HIS A 43 11.51 0.37 -2.40
N MET A 44 11.91 1.27 -3.31
CA MET A 44 11.36 2.61 -3.40
C MET A 44 10.20 2.65 -4.39
N LEU A 45 9.17 3.41 -4.04
CA LEU A 45 8.04 3.73 -4.90
C LEU A 45 8.02 5.22 -5.21
N PHE A 46 7.85 5.55 -6.49
CA PHE A 46 7.69 6.90 -6.99
C PHE A 46 6.33 7.05 -7.64
N LEU A 47 5.64 8.18 -7.39
CA LEU A 47 4.38 8.52 -8.03
C LEU A 47 4.41 9.95 -8.57
N TRP A 48 3.91 10.18 -9.78
CA TRP A 48 3.78 11.53 -10.34
C TRP A 48 2.44 11.73 -11.03
N ASP A 49 1.97 12.97 -11.06
CA ASP A 49 0.75 13.36 -11.77
C ASP A 49 1.02 13.36 -13.28
N TYR A 50 0.36 12.46 -14.02
CA TYR A 50 0.52 12.40 -15.47
C TYR A 50 -0.39 13.40 -16.21
N ASN A 51 -1.35 14.02 -15.55
CA ASN A 51 -2.19 15.06 -16.15
C ASN A 51 -1.50 16.43 -16.10
N HIS A 52 -0.70 16.69 -15.06
CA HIS A 52 0.03 17.93 -14.86
C HIS A 52 1.52 17.67 -14.64
N PRO A 53 2.31 17.47 -15.72
CA PRO A 53 3.73 17.18 -15.61
C PRO A 53 4.51 18.43 -15.15
N SER A 54 4.54 18.67 -13.84
CA SER A 54 5.35 19.71 -13.17
C SER A 54 6.80 19.27 -12.94
N GLY A 55 7.07 17.97 -13.04
CA GLY A 55 8.33 17.36 -12.62
C GLY A 55 8.40 17.00 -11.13
N SER A 56 7.38 17.36 -10.33
CA SER A 56 7.27 16.91 -8.94
C SER A 56 6.82 15.45 -8.86
N PHE A 57 7.24 14.77 -7.80
CA PHE A 57 6.86 13.39 -7.55
C PHE A 57 6.82 13.09 -6.04
N TYR A 58 6.00 12.11 -5.68
CA TYR A 58 5.99 11.51 -4.35
C TYR A 58 7.00 10.37 -4.32
N GLN A 59 7.83 10.32 -3.29
CA GLN A 59 8.74 9.19 -3.02
C GLN A 59 8.35 8.50 -1.71
N TYR A 60 8.24 7.19 -1.75
CA TYR A 60 8.10 6.33 -0.59
C TYR A 60 9.23 5.30 -0.54
N ASP A 61 9.93 5.25 0.59
CA ASP A 61 11.09 4.40 0.85
C ASP A 61 10.97 3.62 2.17
N GLY A 62 9.74 3.43 2.67
CA GLY A 62 9.47 2.78 3.95
C GLY A 62 9.60 1.25 3.95
N LEU A 63 10.07 0.63 2.87
CA LEU A 63 10.23 -0.82 2.74
C LEU A 63 11.70 -1.21 2.63
N GLU A 64 12.05 -2.36 3.17
CA GLU A 64 13.44 -2.89 3.16
C GLU A 64 13.67 -3.91 2.03
N GLN A 65 12.61 -4.39 1.40
CA GLN A 65 12.65 -5.44 0.38
C GLN A 65 12.02 -4.92 -0.92
N THR A 66 12.50 -5.45 -2.04
CA THR A 66 12.00 -5.09 -3.37
C THR A 66 10.48 -5.22 -3.45
N ILE A 67 9.85 -4.16 -3.93
CA ILE A 67 8.42 -4.13 -4.23
C ILE A 67 8.19 -4.98 -5.49
N ILE A 68 7.32 -5.98 -5.36
CA ILE A 68 6.92 -6.89 -6.43
C ILE A 68 5.65 -6.40 -7.12
N ASN A 69 4.73 -5.83 -6.35
CA ASN A 69 3.43 -5.38 -6.87
C ASN A 69 2.90 -4.19 -6.07
N ALA A 70 2.22 -3.28 -6.75
CA ALA A 70 1.53 -2.14 -6.16
C ALA A 70 0.08 -2.08 -6.68
N ALA A 71 -0.88 -1.90 -5.78
CA ALA A 71 -2.30 -1.83 -6.12
C ALA A 71 -3.02 -0.72 -5.35
N LEU A 72 -3.85 0.05 -6.06
CA LEU A 72 -4.73 1.04 -5.46
C LEU A 72 -6.13 0.42 -5.28
N VAL A 73 -6.71 0.56 -4.09
CA VAL A 73 -8.02 -0.01 -3.76
C VAL A 73 -8.89 1.05 -3.06
N PRO A 74 -10.22 1.05 -3.24
CA PRO A 74 -11.10 1.91 -2.45
C PRO A 74 -11.03 1.49 -0.98
N CYS A 75 -11.05 2.47 -0.07
CA CYS A 75 -11.09 2.16 1.35
C CYS A 75 -12.42 1.51 1.74
N LYS A 76 -12.36 0.40 2.48
CA LYS A 76 -13.56 -0.25 3.01
C LYS A 76 -14.27 0.68 4.03
N PRO A 77 -15.59 0.92 3.89
CA PRO A 77 -16.35 1.72 4.85
C PRO A 77 -16.30 1.13 6.26
N GLY A 78 -16.22 2.01 7.27
CA GLY A 78 -16.24 1.63 8.68
C GLY A 78 -14.93 1.05 9.23
N VAL A 79 -13.84 1.03 8.44
CA VAL A 79 -12.51 0.67 8.95
C VAL A 79 -11.84 1.85 9.65
N PHE A 80 -11.88 3.04 9.06
CA PHE A 80 -11.28 4.24 9.65
C PHE A 80 -12.37 5.13 10.23
N ALA A 81 -12.00 6.01 11.17
CA ALA A 81 -12.91 7.03 11.69
C ALA A 81 -13.40 7.93 10.53
N ALA A 82 -14.66 8.36 10.57
CA ALA A 82 -15.31 9.05 9.45
C ALA A 82 -14.56 10.32 9.03
N GLU A 83 -14.06 11.07 10.01
CA GLU A 83 -13.34 12.34 9.83
C GLU A 83 -11.95 12.17 9.21
N ALA A 84 -11.40 10.96 9.27
CA ALA A 84 -10.05 10.62 8.79
C ALA A 84 -10.07 9.40 7.85
N THR A 85 -11.17 9.17 7.14
CA THR A 85 -11.27 8.02 6.23
C THR A 85 -10.53 8.33 4.93
N PRO A 86 -9.47 7.57 4.58
CA PRO A 86 -8.79 7.75 3.30
C PRO A 86 -9.71 7.34 2.15
N ARG A 87 -9.55 7.99 0.99
CA ARG A 87 -10.37 7.66 -0.19
C ARG A 87 -9.93 6.33 -0.80
N HIS A 88 -8.62 6.12 -0.84
CA HIS A 88 -8.00 4.91 -1.35
C HIS A 88 -6.96 4.39 -0.38
N LEU A 89 -6.68 3.10 -0.49
CA LEU A 89 -5.53 2.45 0.12
C LEU A 89 -4.58 2.03 -0.98
N LEU A 90 -3.28 2.14 -0.72
CA LEU A 90 -2.22 1.69 -1.59
C LEU A 90 -1.55 0.47 -0.94
N LEU A 91 -1.64 -0.67 -1.62
CA LEU A 91 -1.05 -1.92 -1.17
C LEU A 91 0.27 -2.14 -1.88
N LEU A 92 1.31 -2.47 -1.13
CA LEU A 92 2.62 -2.83 -1.66
C LEU A 92 2.98 -4.24 -1.20
N SER A 93 3.28 -5.12 -2.14
CA SER A 93 3.77 -6.46 -1.86
C SER A 93 5.27 -6.53 -2.03
N THR A 94 5.93 -7.19 -1.10
CA THR A 94 7.34 -7.60 -1.16
C THR A 94 7.44 -9.12 -0.94
N PRO A 95 8.62 -9.75 -1.10
CA PRO A 95 8.82 -11.13 -0.69
C PRO A 95 8.56 -11.40 0.81
N SER A 96 8.58 -10.36 1.65
CA SER A 96 8.41 -10.49 3.10
C SER A 96 7.02 -10.18 3.61
N GLU A 97 6.32 -9.24 2.98
CA GLU A 97 5.04 -8.77 3.49
C GLU A 97 4.19 -8.08 2.43
N VAL A 98 2.92 -7.87 2.77
CA VAL A 98 2.05 -6.90 2.12
C VAL A 98 1.75 -5.81 3.13
N VAL A 99 2.12 -4.57 2.81
CA VAL A 99 1.81 -3.37 3.61
C VAL A 99 0.67 -2.59 2.98
N VAL A 100 -0.10 -1.88 3.82
CA VAL A 100 -1.20 -1.02 3.38
C VAL A 100 -0.93 0.43 3.81
N LEU A 101 -0.95 1.33 2.84
CA LEU A 101 -0.82 2.77 3.05
C LEU A 101 -2.18 3.45 2.79
N ALA A 102 -2.44 4.54 3.49
CA ALA A 102 -3.62 5.38 3.29
C ALA A 102 -3.29 6.51 2.31
N VAL A 103 -4.15 6.73 1.32
CA VAL A 103 -3.99 7.81 0.33
C VAL A 103 -5.09 8.85 0.54
N TYR A 104 -4.67 10.06 0.86
CA TYR A 104 -5.54 11.22 1.04
C TYR A 104 -5.39 12.19 -0.14
N PRO A 105 -6.49 12.75 -0.65
CA PRO A 105 -6.39 13.91 -1.53
C PRO A 105 -5.91 15.11 -0.69
N THR A 106 -4.85 15.78 -1.13
CA THR A 106 -4.54 17.11 -0.62
C THR A 106 -5.31 18.11 -1.47
N GLY A 107 -6.10 18.98 -0.83
CA GLY A 107 -6.74 20.09 -1.52
C GLY A 107 -5.68 20.96 -2.22
N PRO A 108 -6.06 21.78 -3.21
CA PRO A 108 -5.15 22.76 -3.78
C PRO A 108 -4.53 23.59 -2.64
N ALA A 109 -3.23 23.89 -2.74
CA ALA A 109 -2.34 24.39 -1.68
C ALA A 109 -2.77 25.68 -0.91
N GLY A 110 -4.00 26.18 -1.09
CA GLY A 110 -4.52 27.41 -0.47
C GLY A 110 -5.50 27.25 0.70
N SER A 111 -5.73 26.04 1.25
CA SER A 111 -6.71 25.84 2.34
C SER A 111 -6.12 25.20 3.59
N ARG A 112 -4.99 25.71 4.08
CA ARG A 112 -4.51 25.45 5.45
C ARG A 112 -4.55 26.76 6.23
N ASP A 113 -5.74 27.14 6.71
CA ASP A 113 -5.90 28.26 7.62
C ASP A 113 -6.05 27.75 9.08
N GLY A 114 -5.15 28.26 9.92
CA GLY A 114 -5.26 28.46 11.37
C GLY A 114 -5.83 27.36 12.28
N GLY A 115 -4.96 26.58 12.92
CA GLY A 115 -5.36 25.72 14.03
C GLY A 115 -4.27 25.16 14.94
N ALA A 116 -3.07 25.75 14.98
CA ALA A 116 -2.07 25.36 15.97
C ALA A 116 -2.39 26.02 17.34
N ARG A 117 -3.15 25.31 18.18
CA ARG A 117 -3.08 25.52 19.64
C ARG A 117 -2.09 24.51 20.21
N GLU A 118 -0.96 25.04 20.63
CA GLU A 118 0.12 24.32 21.30
C GLU A 118 -0.37 23.81 22.67
N GLY A 119 -0.68 22.52 22.75
CA GLY A 119 -0.90 21.80 23.99
C GLY A 119 0.34 20.99 24.34
N ARG A 120 1.13 21.48 25.31
CA ARG A 120 2.17 20.70 25.99
C ARG A 120 1.55 19.45 26.63
N GLY A 121 2.01 18.27 26.22
CA GLY A 121 1.70 16.99 26.86
C GLY A 121 2.68 15.92 26.37
N GLU A 122 3.43 15.36 27.31
CA GLU A 122 4.50 14.38 27.13
C GLU A 122 3.97 13.03 26.60
N GLY A 123 4.73 12.41 25.69
CA GLY A 123 4.46 11.08 25.14
C GLY A 123 5.07 10.94 23.75
N GLY A 124 6.33 10.53 23.68
CA GLY A 124 7.10 10.41 22.42
C GLY A 124 6.46 9.44 21.42
N VAL A 125 5.65 9.97 20.51
CA VAL A 125 5.36 9.33 19.22
C VAL A 125 6.57 9.57 18.34
N ARG A 126 7.30 8.50 18.01
CA ARG A 126 8.34 8.57 16.96
C ARG A 126 7.69 9.10 15.69
N SER A 127 8.28 10.11 15.06
CA SER A 127 7.86 10.57 13.74
C SER A 127 7.70 9.36 12.80
N PRO A 128 6.58 9.24 12.07
CA PRO A 128 6.45 8.20 11.07
C PRO A 128 7.60 8.34 10.07
N ARG A 129 8.17 7.22 9.60
CA ARG A 129 9.00 7.21 8.39
C ARG A 129 8.05 7.45 7.21
N GLY A 130 7.67 8.70 7.01
CA GLY A 130 6.71 9.11 5.98
C GLY A 130 7.42 9.42 4.67
N GLY A 131 6.83 8.99 3.55
CA GLY A 131 7.33 9.35 2.23
C GLY A 131 7.36 10.88 2.04
N THR A 132 8.29 11.35 1.22
CA THR A 132 8.53 12.77 1.01
C THR A 132 8.09 13.16 -0.40
N ALA A 133 7.26 14.18 -0.53
CA ALA A 133 6.98 14.79 -1.82
C ALA A 133 8.15 15.69 -2.22
N VAL A 134 8.82 15.38 -3.33
CA VAL A 134 9.83 16.25 -3.93
C VAL A 134 9.10 17.27 -4.80
N GLY A 135 9.20 18.56 -4.45
CA GLY A 135 8.33 19.60 -5.03
C GLY A 135 6.94 19.63 -4.39
N ALA A 136 6.89 19.59 -3.06
CA ALA A 136 5.68 19.37 -2.26
C ALA A 136 4.54 20.39 -2.45
N GLU A 137 4.85 21.60 -2.95
CA GLU A 137 3.86 22.69 -3.09
C GLU A 137 2.73 22.34 -4.07
N ASP A 138 2.99 21.43 -5.02
CA ASP A 138 2.03 21.03 -6.06
C ASP A 138 1.45 19.61 -5.85
N SER A 139 1.77 18.92 -4.74
CA SER A 139 1.26 17.56 -4.53
C SER A 139 -0.25 17.59 -4.26
N THR A 140 -1.03 16.88 -5.08
CA THR A 140 -2.49 16.68 -4.89
C THR A 140 -2.85 15.39 -4.14
N ILE A 141 -1.84 14.65 -3.66
CA ILE A 141 -2.03 13.52 -2.75
C ILE A 141 -1.05 13.57 -1.56
N ASP A 142 -1.43 12.90 -0.48
CA ASP A 142 -0.58 12.59 0.67
C ASP A 142 -0.76 11.11 1.06
N ILE A 143 0.33 10.44 1.45
CA ILE A 143 0.35 9.00 1.71
C ILE A 143 0.87 8.73 3.12
N HIS A 144 0.07 8.02 3.92
CA HIS A 144 0.36 7.74 5.33
C HIS A 144 0.43 6.24 5.60
N GLU A 145 1.35 5.81 6.47
CA GLU A 145 1.37 4.44 6.96
C GLU A 145 0.14 4.16 7.84
N THR A 146 -0.62 3.12 7.52
CA THR A 146 -1.74 2.66 8.38
C THR A 146 -1.26 1.72 9.50
N GLY A 147 -0.07 1.15 9.30
CA GLY A 147 0.49 0.03 10.04
C GLY A 147 -0.25 -1.30 9.85
N PHE A 148 -1.24 -1.39 8.95
CA PHE A 148 -1.75 -2.67 8.48
C PHE A 148 -0.68 -3.35 7.62
N ALA A 149 -0.26 -4.54 8.03
CA ALA A 149 0.65 -5.39 7.28
C ALA A 149 0.36 -6.86 7.55
N VAL A 150 0.66 -7.73 6.59
CA VAL A 150 0.62 -9.18 6.76
C VAL A 150 1.91 -9.80 6.20
N PRO A 151 2.45 -10.85 6.83
CA PRO A 151 3.61 -11.54 6.28
C PRO A 151 3.25 -12.24 4.97
N SER A 152 4.22 -12.29 4.07
CA SER A 152 4.13 -13.04 2.81
C SER A 152 4.29 -14.55 3.03
N ASP A 153 4.55 -15.01 4.24
CA ASP A 153 4.60 -16.43 4.59
C ASP A 153 3.33 -17.20 4.17
N GLY A 154 3.50 -18.40 3.63
CA GLY A 154 2.40 -19.29 3.28
C GLY A 154 1.72 -19.86 4.53
N ASP A 155 0.51 -20.37 4.35
CA ASP A 155 -0.29 -20.98 5.42
C ASP A 155 0.38 -22.29 5.89
N SER A 156 1.37 -22.19 6.78
CA SER A 156 1.95 -23.32 7.51
C SER A 156 1.11 -23.69 8.74
N ALA A 157 -0.15 -23.23 8.83
CA ALA A 157 -1.05 -23.43 9.97
C ALA A 157 -1.33 -24.90 10.35
N GLY A 158 -0.81 -25.89 9.61
CA GLY A 158 -0.80 -27.32 10.00
C GLY A 158 0.59 -27.93 10.24
N LEU A 159 1.67 -27.15 10.10
CA LEU A 159 3.06 -27.57 10.27
C LEU A 159 3.82 -26.73 11.31
N ALA A 160 3.18 -25.71 11.89
CA ALA A 160 3.72 -24.93 12.99
C ALA A 160 4.07 -25.85 14.18
N GLY A 161 5.35 -26.20 14.31
CA GLY A 161 5.87 -27.11 15.34
C GLY A 161 6.73 -28.26 14.81
N LEU A 162 6.71 -28.54 13.50
CA LEU A 162 7.59 -29.54 12.90
C LEU A 162 8.94 -28.88 12.58
N ALA A 163 10.00 -29.32 13.28
CA ALA A 163 11.37 -28.95 12.95
C ALA A 163 11.66 -29.31 11.49
N GLY A 164 11.91 -28.30 10.65
CA GLY A 164 12.13 -28.47 9.21
C GLY A 164 10.94 -28.15 8.30
N ALA A 165 9.79 -27.73 8.84
CA ALA A 165 8.72 -27.15 8.04
C ALA A 165 9.24 -25.89 7.33
N ARG A 166 9.50 -25.97 6.01
CA ARG A 166 9.84 -24.79 5.22
C ARG A 166 8.67 -23.80 5.28
N GLN A 167 8.91 -22.63 5.89
CA GLN A 167 8.06 -21.46 5.74
C GLN A 167 8.14 -21.05 4.26
N PHE A 168 7.23 -21.55 3.43
CA PHE A 168 7.19 -21.17 2.02
C PHE A 168 6.65 -19.74 1.94
N ARG A 169 7.50 -18.77 1.65
CA ARG A 169 7.04 -17.41 1.35
C ARG A 169 6.25 -17.44 0.04
N VAL A 170 5.13 -16.73 0.05
CA VAL A 170 4.23 -16.56 -1.08
C VAL A 170 4.39 -15.13 -1.58
N ASN A 171 4.95 -14.99 -2.78
CA ASN A 171 4.99 -13.70 -3.46
C ASN A 171 3.60 -13.40 -4.02
N PHE A 172 2.99 -12.28 -3.64
CA PHE A 172 1.72 -11.83 -4.22
C PHE A 172 1.99 -11.06 -5.51
N VAL A 173 1.72 -11.73 -6.63
CA VAL A 173 2.11 -11.26 -7.97
C VAL A 173 1.01 -10.46 -8.67
N ALA A 174 -0.23 -10.55 -8.18
CA ALA A 174 -1.35 -9.74 -8.67
C ALA A 174 -2.34 -9.46 -7.54
N MET A 175 -3.00 -8.30 -7.59
CA MET A 175 -4.05 -7.92 -6.66
C MET A 175 -5.25 -7.36 -7.41
N ALA A 176 -6.44 -7.67 -6.91
CA ALA A 176 -7.71 -7.14 -7.40
C ALA A 176 -8.59 -6.77 -6.22
N HIS A 177 -9.55 -5.88 -6.45
CA HIS A 177 -10.44 -5.41 -5.40
C HIS A 177 -11.90 -5.34 -5.84
N THR A 178 -12.80 -5.28 -4.87
CA THR A 178 -14.22 -4.98 -5.09
C THR A 178 -14.49 -3.49 -4.88
N PRO A 179 -15.62 -2.95 -5.37
CA PRO A 179 -16.03 -1.57 -5.07
C PRO A 179 -16.20 -1.28 -3.57
N CYS A 180 -16.48 -2.31 -2.76
CA CYS A 180 -16.62 -2.17 -1.30
C CYS A 180 -15.30 -2.33 -0.52
N GLY A 181 -14.15 -2.33 -1.21
CA GLY A 181 -12.83 -2.34 -0.58
C GLY A 181 -12.33 -3.70 -0.11
N ARG A 182 -12.95 -4.81 -0.54
CA ARG A 182 -12.34 -6.15 -0.34
C ARG A 182 -11.17 -6.31 -1.29
N VAL A 183 -10.12 -6.98 -0.83
CA VAL A 183 -8.89 -7.17 -1.60
C VAL A 183 -8.60 -8.67 -1.72
N PHE A 184 -8.27 -9.08 -2.94
CA PHE A 184 -7.82 -10.42 -3.26
C PHE A 184 -6.41 -10.37 -3.86
N MET A 185 -5.56 -11.30 -3.45
CA MET A 185 -4.15 -11.38 -3.82
C MET A 185 -3.87 -12.77 -4.39
N ALA A 186 -3.36 -12.83 -5.62
CA ALA A 186 -2.92 -14.06 -6.25
C ALA A 186 -1.45 -14.31 -5.88
N GLY A 187 -1.18 -15.46 -5.26
CA GLY A 187 0.16 -15.91 -4.91
C GLY A 187 0.84 -16.63 -6.07
N ALA A 188 2.16 -16.55 -6.13
CA ALA A 188 2.99 -17.36 -7.03
C ALA A 188 2.89 -18.88 -6.74
N ASP A 189 2.31 -19.25 -5.61
CA ASP A 189 1.95 -20.63 -5.25
C ASP A 189 0.69 -21.15 -5.97
N GLY A 190 0.06 -20.31 -6.81
CA GLY A 190 -1.16 -20.64 -7.55
C GLY A 190 -2.44 -20.51 -6.74
N PHE A 191 -2.38 -19.98 -5.51
CA PHE A 191 -3.55 -19.77 -4.67
C PHE A 191 -4.02 -18.31 -4.65
N LEU A 192 -5.32 -18.15 -4.47
CA LEU A 192 -5.97 -16.88 -4.18
C LEU A 192 -6.11 -16.69 -2.66
N HIS A 193 -5.78 -15.50 -2.20
CA HIS A 193 -5.90 -15.08 -0.80
C HIS A 193 -6.78 -13.83 -0.70
N GLU A 194 -7.53 -13.68 0.39
CA GLU A 194 -8.23 -12.45 0.76
C GLU A 194 -7.43 -11.72 1.84
N LEU A 195 -7.14 -10.44 1.63
CA LEU A 195 -6.62 -9.56 2.67
C LEU A 195 -7.78 -9.00 3.48
N GLN A 196 -7.82 -9.32 4.77
CA GLN A 196 -8.80 -8.85 5.71
C GLN A 196 -8.14 -7.82 6.62
N TYR A 197 -8.60 -6.57 6.51
CA TYR A 197 -8.10 -5.45 7.31
C TYR A 197 -9.27 -4.74 8.00
N GLY A 198 -9.02 -4.19 9.18
CA GLY A 198 -10.04 -3.57 10.01
C GLY A 198 -9.60 -3.34 11.45
N PHE A 199 -10.54 -2.95 12.29
CA PHE A 199 -10.36 -2.95 13.74
C PHE A 199 -11.32 -3.95 14.35
N SER A 200 -10.83 -4.77 15.28
CA SER A 200 -11.66 -5.70 16.04
C SER A 200 -11.72 -5.26 17.48
N GLU A 201 -12.92 -5.24 18.05
CA GLU A 201 -13.11 -4.95 19.46
C GLU A 201 -12.50 -6.05 20.33
N ARG A 202 -11.91 -5.64 21.45
CA ARG A 202 -11.48 -6.54 22.52
C ARG A 202 -12.59 -6.65 23.54
N TRP A 203 -12.76 -7.85 24.10
CA TRP A 203 -13.72 -8.13 25.17
C TRP A 203 -13.62 -7.11 26.32
N LEU A 204 -12.40 -6.74 26.75
CA LEU A 204 -12.17 -5.87 27.90
C LEU A 204 -12.24 -4.36 27.55
N GLY A 205 -12.83 -4.03 26.40
CA GLY A 205 -12.80 -2.69 25.84
C GLY A 205 -11.51 -2.41 25.06
N GLY A 206 -11.62 -1.48 24.11
CA GLY A 206 -10.56 -1.11 23.18
C GLY A 206 -10.64 -1.86 21.85
N SER A 207 -10.11 -1.26 20.80
CA SER A 207 -9.99 -1.88 19.48
C SER A 207 -8.54 -2.27 19.22
N HIS A 208 -8.33 -3.38 18.51
CA HIS A 208 -7.02 -3.73 17.98
C HIS A 208 -7.06 -3.78 16.46
N ARG A 209 -5.93 -3.39 15.86
CA ARG A 209 -5.73 -3.45 14.43
C ARG A 209 -5.74 -4.91 13.98
N MET A 210 -6.68 -5.26 13.11
CA MET A 210 -6.78 -6.56 12.47
C MET A 210 -6.23 -6.44 11.05
N CYS A 211 -5.18 -7.19 10.73
CA CYS A 211 -4.71 -7.40 9.36
C CYS A 211 -4.35 -8.87 9.21
N GLN A 212 -5.06 -9.60 8.34
CA GLN A 212 -4.89 -11.02 8.17
C GLN A 212 -5.01 -11.40 6.70
N LYS A 213 -4.18 -12.36 6.29
CA LYS A 213 -4.29 -12.99 4.98
C LYS A 213 -5.00 -14.32 5.15
N LYS A 214 -6.01 -14.59 4.33
CA LYS A 214 -6.76 -15.86 4.35
C LYS A 214 -6.68 -16.52 2.98
N ASN A 215 -6.16 -17.74 2.88
CA ASN A 215 -6.28 -18.52 1.65
C ASN A 215 -7.75 -18.88 1.40
N VAL A 216 -8.27 -18.47 0.23
CA VAL A 216 -9.66 -18.72 -0.17
C VAL A 216 -9.79 -19.82 -1.22
N SER A 217 -8.66 -20.36 -1.70
CA SER A 217 -8.62 -21.46 -2.67
C SER A 217 -8.71 -22.83 -2.00
N ARG A 218 -8.27 -22.95 -0.74
CA ARG A 218 -8.47 -24.17 0.05
C ARG A 218 -9.88 -24.17 0.63
N LYS A 219 -10.65 -25.24 0.36
CA LYS A 219 -11.80 -25.55 1.22
C LYS A 219 -11.24 -25.77 2.63
N ARG A 220 -11.90 -25.25 3.67
CA ARG A 220 -11.70 -25.79 5.02
C ARG A 220 -11.86 -27.29 4.86
N ASP A 221 -10.81 -28.07 5.12
CA ASP A 221 -10.96 -29.49 5.36
C ASP A 221 -11.90 -29.58 6.55
N ARG A 222 -13.20 -29.72 6.27
CA ARG A 222 -14.13 -30.29 7.23
C ARG A 222 -13.55 -31.66 7.46
N ALA A 223 -12.84 -31.82 8.57
CA ALA A 223 -12.56 -33.10 9.16
C ALA A 223 -13.86 -33.90 9.13
N TYR A 224 -13.96 -34.81 8.16
CA TYR A 224 -14.93 -35.88 8.21
C TYR A 224 -14.39 -36.85 9.26
N ASN A 225 -14.68 -36.56 10.52
CA ASN A 225 -14.71 -37.60 11.54
C ASN A 225 -16.03 -38.35 11.31
N PHE A 226 -15.95 -39.48 10.62
CA PHE A 226 -16.90 -40.58 10.74
C PHE A 226 -16.26 -41.65 11.61
#